data_AF-A0A7V9KZY4-F1
#
_entry.id   AF-A0A7V9KZY4-F1
#
_cell.length_a   1.000
_cell.length_b   1.000
_cell.length_c   1.000
_cell.angle_alpha   90.00
_cell.angle_beta   90.00
_cell.angle_gamma   90.00
#
_symmetry.space_group_name_H-M   'P 1'
#
loop_
_entity.id
_entity.type
_entity.pdbx_description
1 polymer ?
#
loop_
_entity_poly.entity_id
_entity_poly.type
_entity_poly.pdbx_seq_one_letter_code
_entity_poly.pdbx_strand_id
1 'polypeptide(L)'
;LPPDHVEGMLPWLRDFTDLPLGVYPNLGYFSDSGWRFDERVGPEDFAGLALRWREQGAQIVGGCCGTSPAHIEAARRRLEGTKPGRPRSEPLPPVETKTEPAHAAEPWLDAQGQALYPLPFPDLSYDPDVFVPTVGSLLVWKHLVEGEVGKGKRCLDVGCGSGLLAVQLALNGAEHVHAVDIQRKAVANTLANAFRNGVAERVTGAELDLYMVEPEDRYDVVVASLYQMPVDPFEQFTGHRPLDYWGRNLVDHLIGLLPRLLTDDGVALVMQLSILSQLQTAELLEREGLAARVIDFGFFPFTSVFEQNRSQIDRVEELSDAYHLTLGDQDVMVAYLIEVTRQSRRPS
;
A
#
# COMPACT_ATOMS: atom_id res chain seq x y z
N LEU A 1 11.36 8.47 -23.47
CA LEU A 1 12.23 7.27 -23.53
C LEU A 1 13.63 7.71 -23.94
N PRO A 2 14.70 7.12 -23.38
CA PRO A 2 16.06 7.26 -23.91
C PRO A 2 16.10 6.86 -25.41
N PRO A 3 16.92 7.51 -26.27
CA PRO A 3 16.94 7.23 -27.70
C PRO A 3 17.30 5.78 -28.07
N ASP A 4 18.17 5.15 -27.31
CA ASP A 4 18.62 3.76 -27.49
C ASP A 4 17.53 2.73 -27.20
N HIS A 5 16.48 3.09 -26.45
CA HIS A 5 15.35 2.21 -26.16
C HIS A 5 14.30 2.15 -27.28
N VAL A 6 14.40 3.02 -28.30
CA VAL A 6 13.41 3.08 -29.40
C VAL A 6 13.58 1.91 -30.37
N GLU A 7 14.81 1.41 -30.50
CA GLU A 7 15.15 0.37 -31.46
C GLU A 7 14.42 -0.95 -31.13
N GLY A 8 13.73 -1.52 -32.12
CA GLY A 8 12.96 -2.77 -31.94
C GLY A 8 11.49 -2.58 -31.52
N MET A 9 11.11 -1.41 -31.00
CA MET A 9 9.70 -1.11 -30.68
C MET A 9 8.88 -0.73 -31.93
N LEU A 10 9.50 -0.03 -32.89
CA LEU A 10 8.83 0.41 -34.11
C LEU A 10 8.34 -0.75 -35.00
N PRO A 11 9.14 -1.80 -35.28
CA PRO A 11 8.67 -2.93 -36.06
C PRO A 11 7.50 -3.66 -35.39
N TRP A 12 7.53 -3.77 -34.05
CA TRP A 12 6.45 -4.40 -33.28
C TRP A 12 5.16 -3.58 -33.36
N LEU A 13 5.20 -2.27 -33.11
CA LEU A 13 4.01 -1.41 -33.19
C LEU A 13 3.38 -1.39 -34.58
N ARG A 14 4.19 -1.55 -35.64
CA ARG A 14 3.72 -1.56 -37.03
C ARG A 14 2.81 -2.76 -37.34
N ASP A 15 2.92 -3.85 -36.58
CA ASP A 15 2.05 -5.03 -36.76
C ASP A 15 0.59 -4.76 -36.31
N PHE A 16 0.37 -3.71 -35.51
CA PHE A 16 -0.93 -3.38 -34.92
C PHE A 16 -1.61 -2.14 -35.51
N THR A 17 -0.94 -1.40 -36.41
CA THR A 17 -1.51 -0.18 -36.99
C THR A 17 -0.94 0.17 -38.36
N ASP A 18 -1.81 0.64 -39.25
CA ASP A 18 -1.43 1.20 -40.55
C ASP A 18 -1.23 2.73 -40.48
N LEU A 19 -1.41 3.34 -39.30
CA LEU A 19 -1.19 4.78 -39.09
C LEU A 19 0.32 5.13 -39.09
N PRO A 20 0.68 6.40 -39.38
CA PRO A 20 2.06 6.84 -39.29
C PRO A 20 2.65 6.70 -37.88
N LEU A 21 3.82 6.08 -37.78
CA LEU A 21 4.55 5.96 -36.51
C LEU A 21 5.53 7.12 -36.35
N GLY A 22 5.53 7.72 -35.16
CA GLY A 22 6.42 8.81 -34.78
C GLY A 22 7.40 8.40 -33.69
N VAL A 23 8.63 8.86 -33.79
CA VAL A 23 9.65 8.74 -32.74
C VAL A 23 9.94 10.10 -32.16
N TYR A 24 9.85 10.20 -30.84
CA TYR A 24 10.05 11.44 -30.08
C TYR A 24 10.73 11.13 -28.73
N PRO A 25 12.07 10.92 -28.69
CA PRO A 25 12.79 10.52 -27.49
C PRO A 25 13.29 11.73 -26.68
N ASN A 26 13.73 11.47 -25.46
CA ASN A 26 14.24 12.47 -24.53
C ASN A 26 15.76 12.29 -24.37
N LEU A 27 16.51 13.37 -24.55
CA LEU A 27 17.96 13.46 -24.31
C LEU A 27 18.30 14.20 -23.00
N GLY A 28 17.29 14.45 -22.18
CA GLY A 28 17.46 15.06 -20.87
C GLY A 28 16.39 14.59 -19.89
N TYR A 29 16.74 14.60 -18.62
CA TYR A 29 15.84 14.31 -17.51
C TYR A 29 16.03 15.37 -16.42
N PHE A 30 14.95 15.64 -15.70
CA PHE A 30 14.96 16.55 -14.56
C PHE A 30 15.31 15.76 -13.30
N SER A 31 16.32 16.21 -12.56
CA SER A 31 16.67 15.66 -11.25
C SER A 31 16.62 16.74 -10.18
N ASP A 32 16.78 16.35 -8.92
CA ASP A 32 16.80 17.27 -7.76
C ASP A 32 17.88 18.36 -7.86
N SER A 33 18.89 18.16 -8.72
CA SER A 33 19.97 19.12 -9.00
C SER A 33 19.72 19.99 -10.23
N GLY A 34 18.53 19.92 -10.84
CA GLY A 34 18.16 20.61 -12.08
C GLY A 34 18.17 19.74 -13.33
N TRP A 35 18.14 20.37 -14.51
CA TRP A 35 18.17 19.67 -15.79
C TRP A 35 19.52 18.99 -16.03
N ARG A 36 19.49 17.68 -16.32
CA ARG A 36 20.63 16.89 -16.79
C ARG A 36 20.39 16.51 -18.25
N PHE A 37 21.37 16.80 -19.10
CA PHE A 37 21.34 16.43 -20.51
C PHE A 37 22.39 15.35 -20.76
N ASP A 38 22.05 14.37 -21.60
CA ASP A 38 23.00 13.34 -21.99
C ASP A 38 23.93 13.87 -23.08
N GLU A 39 25.09 14.38 -22.67
CA GLU A 39 26.10 14.94 -23.58
C GLU A 39 26.78 13.88 -24.47
N ARG A 40 26.52 12.58 -24.24
CA ARG A 40 27.13 11.48 -25.00
C ARG A 40 26.47 11.25 -26.36
N VAL A 41 25.29 11.81 -26.59
CA VAL A 41 24.58 11.70 -27.87
C VAL A 41 24.60 13.04 -28.56
N GLY A 42 25.60 13.26 -29.41
CA GLY A 42 25.71 14.48 -30.20
C GLY A 42 24.74 14.49 -31.40
N PRO A 43 24.69 15.61 -32.15
CA PRO A 43 23.85 15.73 -33.35
C PRO A 43 24.03 14.61 -34.38
N GLU A 44 25.26 14.16 -34.64
CA GLU A 44 25.53 13.10 -35.61
C GLU A 44 25.14 11.71 -35.09
N ASP A 45 25.31 11.44 -33.79
CA ASP A 45 24.88 10.19 -33.16
C ASP A 45 23.35 10.07 -33.19
N PHE A 46 22.66 11.18 -32.88
CA PHE A 46 21.21 11.29 -32.99
C PHE A 46 20.74 11.12 -34.44
N ALA A 47 21.47 11.67 -35.42
CA ALA A 47 21.16 11.46 -36.83
C ALA A 47 21.33 9.99 -37.26
N GLY A 48 22.33 9.29 -36.72
CA GLY A 48 22.52 7.85 -36.91
C GLY A 48 21.39 7.02 -36.32
N LEU A 49 20.92 7.37 -35.12
CA LEU A 49 19.74 6.79 -34.49
C LEU A 49 18.46 7.04 -35.32
N ALA A 50 18.27 8.29 -35.76
CA ALA A 50 17.13 8.69 -36.59
C ALA A 50 17.04 7.89 -37.89
N LEU A 51 18.18 7.59 -38.53
CA LEU A 51 18.22 6.74 -39.70
C LEU A 51 17.76 5.31 -39.39
N ARG A 52 18.23 4.71 -38.29
CA ARG A 52 17.77 3.36 -37.89
C ARG A 52 16.28 3.34 -37.62
N TRP A 53 15.74 4.37 -36.95
CA TRP A 53 14.30 4.48 -36.73
C TRP A 53 13.53 4.62 -38.05
N ARG A 54 14.04 5.43 -38.99
CA ARG A 54 13.46 5.56 -40.34
C ARG A 54 13.46 4.22 -41.07
N GLU A 55 14.54 3.43 -40.98
CA GLU A 55 14.65 2.09 -41.55
C GLU A 55 13.67 1.08 -40.90
N GLN A 56 13.33 1.30 -39.63
CA GLN A 56 12.31 0.53 -38.90
C GLN A 56 10.88 1.03 -39.11
N GLY A 57 10.70 2.08 -39.91
CA GLY A 57 9.38 2.57 -40.31
C GLY A 57 8.91 3.82 -39.60
N ALA A 58 9.76 4.54 -38.87
CA ALA A 58 9.39 5.87 -38.38
C ALA A 58 9.08 6.81 -39.56
N GLN A 59 7.92 7.46 -39.52
CA GLN A 59 7.50 8.48 -40.48
C GLN A 59 7.74 9.89 -39.94
N ILE A 60 7.59 10.06 -38.63
CA ILE A 60 7.86 11.31 -37.92
C ILE A 60 9.05 11.07 -36.99
N VAL A 61 10.05 11.95 -37.02
CA VAL A 61 11.19 11.92 -36.09
C VAL A 61 11.33 13.31 -35.49
N GLY A 62 11.28 13.38 -34.17
CA GLY A 62 11.51 14.60 -33.39
C GLY A 62 12.26 14.28 -32.11
N GLY A 63 12.23 15.19 -31.14
CA GLY A 63 12.77 14.96 -29.82
C GLY A 63 12.31 16.01 -28.81
N CYS A 64 12.39 15.65 -27.54
CA CYS A 64 11.97 16.48 -26.41
C CYS A 64 13.18 17.11 -25.71
N CYS A 65 13.13 17.24 -24.38
CA CYS A 65 14.19 17.73 -23.50
C CYS A 65 15.57 17.21 -23.91
N GLY A 66 16.55 18.12 -24.01
CA GLY A 66 17.92 17.81 -24.43
C GLY A 66 18.14 17.71 -25.95
N THR A 67 17.08 17.60 -26.75
CA THR A 67 17.20 17.64 -28.21
C THR A 67 17.28 19.08 -28.68
N SER A 68 18.42 19.47 -29.24
CA SER A 68 18.64 20.84 -29.73
C SER A 68 18.28 20.98 -31.23
N PRO A 69 18.14 22.22 -31.76
CA PRO A 69 17.95 22.44 -33.19
C PRO A 69 19.05 21.79 -34.06
N ALA A 70 20.28 21.69 -33.55
CA ALA A 70 21.38 21.03 -34.27
C ALA A 70 21.14 19.52 -34.44
N HIS A 71 20.53 18.85 -33.46
CA HIS A 71 20.15 17.44 -33.56
C HIS A 71 19.07 17.22 -34.62
N ILE A 72 18.05 18.09 -34.64
CA ILE A 72 16.97 18.03 -35.64
C ILE A 72 17.52 18.31 -37.04
N GLU A 73 18.41 19.28 -37.21
CA GLU A 73 19.02 19.57 -38.51
C GLU A 73 19.91 18.42 -39.00
N ALA A 74 20.72 17.83 -38.12
CA ALA A 74 21.55 16.66 -38.46
C ALA A 74 20.69 15.46 -38.85
N ALA A 75 19.62 15.18 -38.10
CA ALA A 75 18.65 14.14 -38.44
C ALA A 75 17.95 14.43 -39.78
N ARG A 76 17.49 15.67 -40.01
CA ARG A 76 16.85 16.08 -41.27
C ARG A 76 17.78 15.81 -42.46
N ARG A 77 19.04 16.26 -42.37
CA ARG A 77 20.06 16.06 -43.40
C ARG A 77 20.33 14.57 -43.65
N ARG A 78 20.44 13.77 -42.58
CA ARG A 78 20.71 12.33 -42.69
C ARG A 78 19.55 11.53 -43.27
N LEU A 79 18.32 11.99 -43.04
CA LEU A 79 17.08 11.38 -43.52
C LEU A 79 16.65 11.89 -44.91
N GLU A 80 17.32 12.89 -45.47
CA GLU A 80 17.00 13.44 -46.78
C GLU A 80 17.14 12.37 -47.87
N GLY A 81 16.13 12.25 -48.74
CA GLY A 81 16.09 11.22 -49.78
C GLY A 81 15.82 9.79 -49.29
N THR A 82 15.73 9.55 -47.98
CA THR A 82 15.32 8.25 -47.44
C THR A 82 13.82 8.04 -47.65
N LYS A 83 13.43 6.83 -48.02
CA LYS A 83 12.02 6.40 -47.99
C LYS A 83 11.74 5.76 -46.63
N PRO A 84 10.53 5.86 -46.07
CA PRO A 84 10.15 5.09 -44.89
C PRO A 84 10.52 3.62 -45.11
N GLY A 85 11.29 3.04 -44.20
CA GLY A 85 11.67 1.65 -44.26
C GLY A 85 10.51 0.74 -43.88
N ARG A 86 10.47 -0.42 -44.55
CA ARG A 86 9.53 -1.55 -44.40
C ARG A 86 8.05 -1.23 -44.67
N PRO A 87 7.50 -1.63 -45.83
CA PRO A 87 6.07 -1.95 -45.91
C PRO A 87 5.75 -3.01 -44.85
N ARG A 88 4.50 -3.02 -44.37
CA ARG A 88 3.97 -4.09 -43.51
C ARG A 88 4.43 -5.42 -44.11
N SER A 89 5.15 -6.23 -43.35
CA SER A 89 5.40 -7.62 -43.73
C SER A 89 4.04 -8.24 -44.06
N GLU A 90 3.94 -9.17 -45.01
CA GLU A 90 2.68 -9.93 -45.17
C GLU A 90 2.20 -10.31 -43.76
N PRO A 91 0.89 -10.11 -43.45
CA PRO A 91 0.39 -10.44 -42.13
C PRO A 91 0.92 -11.82 -41.82
N LEU A 92 1.70 -11.93 -40.73
CA LEU A 92 2.20 -13.22 -40.30
C LEU A 92 1.00 -14.16 -40.40
N PRO A 93 1.13 -15.32 -41.10
CA PRO A 93 0.04 -16.30 -41.11
C PRO A 93 -0.39 -16.39 -39.66
N PRO A 94 -1.71 -16.23 -39.37
CA PRO A 94 -2.19 -16.06 -38.01
C PRO A 94 -1.40 -17.03 -37.20
N VAL A 95 -0.61 -16.53 -36.24
CA VAL A 95 0.22 -17.41 -35.44
C VAL A 95 -0.81 -18.38 -34.94
N GLU A 96 -0.77 -19.61 -35.43
CA GLU A 96 -1.39 -20.71 -34.74
C GLU A 96 -0.54 -20.74 -33.51
N THR A 97 -0.92 -19.91 -32.53
CA THR A 97 -0.88 -20.31 -31.16
C THR A 97 -1.62 -21.63 -31.21
N LYS A 98 -0.85 -22.70 -31.44
CA LYS A 98 -0.78 -23.72 -30.43
C LYS A 98 -0.49 -22.98 -29.12
N THR A 99 -1.51 -22.31 -28.59
CA THR A 99 -1.94 -22.61 -27.25
C THR A 99 -2.08 -24.13 -27.27
N GLU A 100 -0.96 -24.83 -27.07
CA GLU A 100 -1.01 -25.87 -26.06
C GLU A 100 -1.86 -25.24 -24.96
N PRO A 101 -3.04 -25.81 -24.64
CA PRO A 101 -3.92 -25.21 -23.65
C PRO A 101 -3.00 -24.88 -22.50
N ALA A 102 -2.79 -23.57 -22.28
CA ALA A 102 -1.75 -23.10 -21.36
C ALA A 102 -1.98 -23.95 -20.13
N HIS A 103 -1.01 -24.83 -19.79
CA HIS A 103 -1.21 -25.79 -18.72
C HIS A 103 -1.85 -24.99 -17.61
N ALA A 104 -3.12 -25.28 -17.31
CA ALA A 104 -3.88 -24.43 -16.41
C ALA A 104 -3.09 -24.51 -15.12
N ALA A 105 -2.30 -23.46 -14.85
CA ALA A 105 -1.27 -23.56 -13.86
C ALA A 105 -2.01 -23.91 -12.58
N GLU A 106 -1.60 -24.99 -11.92
CA GLU A 106 -2.26 -25.36 -10.68
C GLU A 106 -2.19 -24.12 -9.78
N PRO A 107 -3.34 -23.64 -9.28
CA PRO A 107 -3.37 -22.43 -8.49
C PRO A 107 -2.47 -22.64 -7.28
N TRP A 108 -1.69 -21.63 -6.93
CA TRP A 108 -0.93 -21.68 -5.68
C TRP A 108 -1.93 -21.68 -4.54
N LEU A 109 -1.93 -22.74 -3.73
CA LEU A 109 -2.87 -22.87 -2.62
C LEU A 109 -2.18 -22.58 -1.30
N ASP A 110 -2.91 -21.99 -0.36
CA ASP A 110 -2.49 -21.92 1.05
C ASP A 110 -2.71 -23.27 1.77
N ALA A 111 -2.43 -23.30 3.07
CA ALA A 111 -2.60 -24.50 3.90
C ALA A 111 -4.07 -24.94 4.04
N GLN A 112 -5.02 -24.07 3.68
CA GLN A 112 -6.46 -24.25 3.74
C GLN A 112 -7.05 -24.60 2.36
N GLY A 113 -6.22 -24.64 1.31
CA GLY A 113 -6.64 -24.95 -0.06
C GLY A 113 -7.23 -23.76 -0.82
N GLN A 114 -7.07 -22.53 -0.33
CA GLN A 114 -7.52 -21.31 -1.01
C GLN A 114 -6.48 -20.84 -2.03
N ALA A 115 -6.93 -20.37 -3.19
CA ALA A 115 -6.05 -19.86 -4.23
C ALA A 115 -5.43 -18.51 -3.81
N LEU A 116 -4.10 -18.47 -3.78
CA LEU A 116 -3.27 -17.30 -3.49
C LEU A 116 -2.82 -16.53 -4.74
N TYR A 117 -3.07 -17.08 -5.94
CA TYR A 117 -2.75 -16.43 -7.20
C TYR A 117 -3.93 -16.47 -8.19
N PRO A 118 -4.42 -15.30 -8.66
CA PRO A 118 -4.11 -13.98 -8.12
C PRO A 118 -4.55 -13.88 -6.64
N LEU A 119 -3.81 -13.11 -5.83
CA LEU A 119 -4.15 -12.90 -4.43
C LEU A 119 -5.54 -12.24 -4.35
N PRO A 120 -6.48 -12.77 -3.55
CA PRO A 120 -7.84 -12.23 -3.44
C PRO A 120 -7.87 -10.93 -2.61
N PHE A 121 -7.09 -9.94 -3.04
CA PHE A 121 -6.98 -8.64 -2.38
C PHE A 121 -8.20 -7.76 -2.72
N PRO A 122 -8.78 -7.04 -1.74
CA PRO A 122 -9.93 -6.16 -1.99
C PRO A 122 -9.62 -5.04 -2.99
N ASP A 123 -10.59 -4.67 -3.82
CA ASP A 123 -10.48 -3.52 -4.72
C ASP A 123 -10.66 -2.22 -3.92
N LEU A 124 -9.57 -1.48 -3.71
CA LEU A 124 -9.54 -0.28 -2.87
C LEU A 124 -9.14 0.96 -3.67
N SER A 125 -9.90 2.05 -3.49
CA SER A 125 -9.43 3.40 -3.82
C SER A 125 -9.03 4.15 -2.55
N TYR A 126 -8.14 5.13 -2.72
CA TYR A 126 -7.67 6.01 -1.66
C TYR A 126 -7.94 7.45 -2.04
N ASP A 127 -8.83 8.10 -1.29
CA ASP A 127 -9.09 9.52 -1.41
C ASP A 127 -7.91 10.31 -0.79
N PRO A 128 -7.65 11.54 -1.28
CA PRO A 128 -6.62 12.39 -0.69
C PRO A 128 -6.81 12.55 0.83
N ASP A 129 -5.69 12.49 1.57
CA ASP A 129 -5.61 12.58 3.03
C ASP A 129 -6.18 11.39 3.83
N VAL A 130 -6.73 10.38 3.16
CA VAL A 130 -7.13 9.13 3.82
C VAL A 130 -5.92 8.22 3.97
N PHE A 131 -5.81 7.57 5.14
CA PHE A 131 -4.69 6.68 5.44
C PHE A 131 -4.63 5.50 4.44
N VAL A 132 -3.46 5.36 3.82
CA VAL A 132 -3.14 4.22 2.94
C VAL A 132 -2.60 3.08 3.82
N PRO A 133 -3.11 1.83 3.67
CA PRO A 133 -2.65 0.69 4.44
C PRO A 133 -1.13 0.52 4.37
N THR A 134 -0.52 0.25 5.52
CA THR A 134 0.92 -0.02 5.64
C THR A 134 1.15 -1.48 6.00
N VAL A 135 2.42 -1.87 6.24
CA VAL A 135 2.78 -3.22 6.71
C VAL A 135 1.95 -3.65 7.92
N GLY A 136 1.69 -2.75 8.87
CA GLY A 136 0.85 -3.06 10.03
C GLY A 136 -0.59 -3.42 9.66
N SER A 137 -1.20 -2.68 8.74
CA SER A 137 -2.57 -2.97 8.26
C SER A 137 -2.61 -4.25 7.42
N LEU A 138 -1.57 -4.50 6.61
CA LEU A 138 -1.45 -5.72 5.80
C LEU A 138 -1.23 -6.98 6.65
N LEU A 139 -0.55 -6.85 7.79
CA LEU A 139 -0.38 -7.94 8.77
C LEU A 139 -1.73 -8.37 9.34
N VAL A 140 -2.57 -7.41 9.77
CA VAL A 140 -3.93 -7.70 10.24
C VAL A 140 -4.74 -8.32 9.11
N TRP A 141 -4.75 -7.71 7.92
CA TRP A 141 -5.49 -8.19 6.75
C TRP A 141 -5.15 -9.63 6.38
N LYS A 142 -3.86 -9.99 6.33
CA LYS A 142 -3.38 -11.34 6.05
C LYS A 142 -4.01 -12.35 7.03
N HIS A 143 -3.99 -12.05 8.33
CA HIS A 143 -4.61 -12.90 9.33
C HIS A 143 -6.12 -13.04 9.14
N LEU A 144 -6.81 -11.96 8.74
CA LEU A 144 -8.24 -12.02 8.45
C LEU A 144 -8.55 -12.98 7.29
N VAL A 145 -7.75 -12.95 6.22
CA VAL A 145 -7.92 -13.82 5.06
C VAL A 145 -7.67 -15.28 5.43
N GLU A 146 -6.50 -15.59 6.01
CA GLU A 146 -6.08 -16.97 6.34
C GLU A 146 -7.02 -17.65 7.35
N GLY A 147 -7.66 -16.88 8.23
CA GLY A 147 -8.56 -17.39 9.26
C GLY A 147 -10.05 -17.34 8.93
N GLU A 148 -10.46 -16.82 7.76
CA GLU A 148 -11.85 -16.42 7.47
C GLU A 148 -12.49 -15.63 8.64
N VAL A 149 -11.70 -14.77 9.28
CA VAL A 149 -12.09 -14.10 10.53
C VAL A 149 -13.33 -13.24 10.30
N GLY A 150 -14.27 -13.29 11.24
CA GLY A 150 -15.49 -12.48 11.21
C GLY A 150 -16.69 -13.18 10.58
N LYS A 151 -16.55 -14.35 9.95
CA LYS A 151 -17.68 -15.06 9.31
C LYS A 151 -18.87 -15.29 10.26
N GLY A 152 -20.03 -14.75 9.89
CA GLY A 152 -21.26 -14.83 10.68
C GLY A 152 -21.19 -14.10 12.03
N LYS A 153 -20.28 -13.13 12.17
CA LYS A 153 -20.05 -12.37 13.40
C LYS A 153 -20.38 -10.90 13.24
N ARG A 154 -20.66 -10.22 14.36
CA ARG A 154 -20.72 -8.76 14.44
C ARG A 154 -19.32 -8.22 14.71
N CYS A 155 -18.81 -7.41 13.79
CA CYS A 155 -17.45 -6.91 13.83
C CYS A 155 -17.39 -5.39 13.99
N LEU A 156 -16.32 -4.89 14.60
CA LEU A 156 -15.98 -3.47 14.69
C LEU A 156 -14.59 -3.24 14.08
N ASP A 157 -14.47 -2.30 13.15
CA ASP A 157 -13.20 -1.80 12.63
C ASP A 157 -12.93 -0.40 13.21
N VAL A 158 -11.93 -0.30 14.08
CA VAL A 158 -11.57 0.92 14.80
C VAL A 158 -10.44 1.65 14.08
N GLY A 159 -10.72 2.87 13.62
CA GLY A 159 -9.81 3.64 12.79
C GLY A 159 -9.79 3.11 11.35
N CYS A 160 -10.98 2.97 10.74
CA CYS A 160 -11.16 2.20 9.52
C CYS A 160 -10.38 2.74 8.31
N GLY A 161 -10.02 4.02 8.28
CA GLY A 161 -9.16 4.58 7.24
C GLY A 161 -9.73 4.38 5.83
N SER A 162 -9.00 3.67 4.98
CA SER A 162 -9.44 3.30 3.63
C SER A 162 -10.44 2.13 3.59
N GLY A 163 -10.64 1.43 4.70
CA GLY A 163 -11.59 0.32 4.83
C GLY A 163 -11.02 -1.06 4.53
N LEU A 164 -9.69 -1.23 4.45
CA LEU A 164 -9.07 -2.54 4.16
C LEU A 164 -9.61 -3.65 5.07
N LEU A 165 -9.64 -3.40 6.39
CA LEU A 165 -10.05 -4.40 7.37
C LEU A 165 -11.56 -4.59 7.38
N ALA A 166 -12.34 -3.50 7.39
CA ALA A 166 -13.79 -3.56 7.30
C ALA A 166 -14.30 -4.32 6.07
N VAL A 167 -13.74 -4.02 4.90
CA VAL A 167 -14.10 -4.68 3.64
C VAL A 167 -13.70 -6.15 3.68
N GLN A 168 -12.51 -6.49 4.20
CA GLN A 168 -12.09 -7.89 4.30
C GLN A 168 -12.98 -8.71 5.24
N LEU A 169 -13.36 -8.17 6.41
CA LEU A 169 -14.31 -8.82 7.32
C LEU A 169 -15.65 -9.08 6.64
N ALA A 170 -16.15 -8.12 5.85
CA ALA A 170 -17.40 -8.26 5.12
C ALA A 170 -17.31 -9.26 3.95
N LEU A 171 -16.15 -9.35 3.29
CA LEU A 171 -15.86 -10.37 2.26
C LEU A 171 -15.77 -11.78 2.85
N ASN A 172 -15.22 -11.91 4.06
CA ASN A 172 -15.21 -13.17 4.83
C ASN A 172 -16.62 -13.62 5.28
N GLY A 173 -17.64 -12.77 5.08
CA GLY A 173 -19.02 -13.07 5.40
C GLY A 173 -19.42 -12.69 6.82
N ALA A 174 -18.86 -11.61 7.38
CA ALA A 174 -19.39 -11.00 8.59
C ALA A 174 -20.90 -10.75 8.49
N GLU A 175 -21.61 -10.96 9.60
CA GLU A 175 -23.03 -10.61 9.70
C GLU A 175 -23.18 -9.10 9.51
N HIS A 176 -22.33 -8.35 10.21
CA HIS A 176 -22.29 -6.90 10.13
C HIS A 176 -20.90 -6.38 10.53
N VAL A 177 -20.43 -5.33 9.87
CA VAL A 177 -19.20 -4.61 10.21
C VAL A 177 -19.55 -3.15 10.49
N HIS A 178 -19.29 -2.70 11.71
CA HIS A 178 -19.32 -1.29 12.06
C HIS A 178 -17.91 -0.71 11.89
N ALA A 179 -17.74 0.20 10.93
CA ALA A 179 -16.47 0.88 10.67
C ALA A 179 -16.51 2.29 11.26
N VAL A 180 -15.56 2.61 12.15
CA VAL A 180 -15.51 3.91 12.82
C VAL A 180 -14.17 4.59 12.59
N ASP A 181 -14.19 5.90 12.41
CA ASP A 181 -12.98 6.72 12.28
C ASP A 181 -13.26 8.15 12.77
N ILE A 182 -12.24 8.83 13.30
CA ILE A 182 -12.37 10.23 13.70
C ILE A 182 -12.55 11.15 12.49
N GLN A 183 -12.14 10.71 11.29
CA GLN A 183 -12.27 11.48 10.06
C GLN A 183 -13.46 11.03 9.23
N ARG A 184 -14.44 11.91 9.06
CA ARG A 184 -15.59 11.69 8.17
C ARG A 184 -15.21 11.23 6.76
N LYS A 185 -14.10 11.74 6.21
CA LYS A 185 -13.59 11.34 4.89
C LYS A 185 -13.15 9.88 4.84
N ALA A 186 -12.49 9.38 5.89
CA ALA A 186 -12.09 7.97 5.99
C ALA A 186 -13.31 7.05 6.03
N VAL A 187 -14.34 7.42 6.81
CA VAL A 187 -15.61 6.71 6.85
C VAL A 187 -16.26 6.66 5.45
N ALA A 188 -16.32 7.80 4.74
CA ALA A 188 -16.87 7.87 3.39
C ALA A 188 -16.09 6.99 2.39
N ASN A 189 -14.75 7.03 2.44
CA ASN A 189 -13.88 6.20 1.60
C ASN A 189 -14.09 4.70 1.90
N THR A 190 -14.22 4.33 3.17
CA THR A 190 -14.49 2.96 3.60
C THR A 190 -15.81 2.45 3.02
N LEU A 191 -16.88 3.24 3.12
CA LEU A 191 -18.20 2.88 2.55
C LEU A 191 -18.16 2.79 1.02
N ALA A 192 -17.43 3.68 0.34
CA ALA A 192 -17.23 3.61 -1.09
C ALA A 192 -16.48 2.33 -1.51
N ASN A 193 -15.47 1.92 -0.75
CA ASN A 193 -14.74 0.66 -0.98
C ASN A 193 -15.60 -0.57 -0.67
N ALA A 194 -16.44 -0.52 0.37
CA ALA A 194 -17.42 -1.58 0.63
C ALA A 194 -18.41 -1.75 -0.55
N PHE A 195 -18.87 -0.65 -1.14
CA PHE A 195 -19.69 -0.68 -2.35
C PHE A 195 -18.95 -1.29 -3.55
N ARG A 196 -17.70 -0.88 -3.80
CA ARG A 196 -16.87 -1.44 -4.90
C ARG A 196 -16.70 -2.95 -4.82
N ASN A 197 -16.58 -3.49 -3.61
CA ASN A 197 -16.42 -4.92 -3.37
C ASN A 197 -17.76 -5.66 -3.22
N GLY A 198 -18.90 -5.00 -3.45
CA GLY A 198 -20.23 -5.64 -3.40
C GLY A 198 -20.68 -6.04 -1.99
N VAL A 199 -20.12 -5.43 -0.94
CA VAL A 199 -20.38 -5.75 0.48
C VAL A 199 -21.00 -4.60 1.27
N ALA A 200 -21.48 -3.54 0.60
CA ALA A 200 -22.05 -2.36 1.25
C ALA A 200 -23.19 -2.67 2.25
N GLU A 201 -24.04 -3.66 1.94
CA GLU A 201 -25.16 -4.07 2.82
C GLU A 201 -24.70 -4.64 4.17
N ARG A 202 -23.41 -4.99 4.31
CA ARG A 202 -22.82 -5.52 5.55
C ARG A 202 -22.01 -4.48 6.32
N VAL A 203 -21.85 -3.25 5.82
CA VAL A 203 -20.93 -2.26 6.40
C VAL A 203 -21.68 -0.97 6.73
N THR A 204 -21.66 -0.55 8.00
CA THR A 204 -22.07 0.80 8.41
C THR A 204 -20.87 1.61 8.84
N GLY A 205 -20.91 2.92 8.60
CA GLY A 205 -19.83 3.85 8.91
C GLY A 205 -20.27 4.94 9.88
N ALA A 206 -19.45 5.28 10.87
CA ALA A 206 -19.68 6.41 11.77
C ALA A 206 -18.42 7.24 12.02
N GLU A 207 -18.57 8.56 12.00
CA GLU A 207 -17.54 9.48 12.48
C GLU A 207 -17.54 9.46 14.00
N LEU A 208 -16.41 9.08 14.61
CA LEU A 208 -16.35 8.79 16.03
C LEU A 208 -14.97 9.10 16.61
N ASP A 209 -14.95 9.91 17.67
CA ASP A 209 -13.78 10.09 18.52
C ASP A 209 -13.81 9.05 19.64
N LEU A 210 -12.81 8.16 19.64
CA LEU A 210 -12.69 7.10 20.64
C LEU A 210 -12.60 7.65 22.06
N TYR A 211 -12.01 8.83 22.28
CA TYR A 211 -11.88 9.41 23.62
C TYR A 211 -13.21 9.87 24.22
N MET A 212 -14.21 10.07 23.38
CA MET A 212 -15.51 10.63 23.76
C MET A 212 -16.64 9.60 23.73
N VAL A 213 -16.35 8.36 23.28
CA VAL A 213 -17.38 7.33 23.13
C VAL A 213 -17.60 6.54 24.42
N GLU A 214 -18.86 6.27 24.71
CA GLU A 214 -19.27 5.23 25.63
C GLU A 214 -19.86 4.06 24.82
N PRO A 215 -19.23 2.88 24.80
CA PRO A 215 -19.75 1.75 24.04
C PRO A 215 -21.14 1.30 24.54
N GLU A 216 -22.11 1.32 23.64
CA GLU A 216 -23.46 0.76 23.83
C GLU A 216 -23.57 -0.67 23.30
N ASP A 217 -22.88 -0.94 22.20
CA ASP A 217 -22.85 -2.23 21.51
C ASP A 217 -21.65 -3.10 21.90
N ARG A 218 -21.83 -4.41 21.72
CA ARG A 218 -20.77 -5.42 21.85
C ARG A 218 -20.55 -6.17 20.55
N TYR A 219 -19.30 -6.55 20.32
CA TYR A 219 -18.82 -7.16 19.08
C TYR A 219 -18.09 -8.47 19.38
N ASP A 220 -18.23 -9.42 18.46
CA ASP A 220 -17.52 -10.69 18.52
C ASP A 220 -16.08 -10.54 18.03
N VAL A 221 -15.84 -9.61 17.10
CA VAL A 221 -14.52 -9.31 16.56
C VAL A 221 -14.30 -7.79 16.56
N VAL A 222 -13.21 -7.33 17.15
CA VAL A 222 -12.74 -5.94 17.05
C VAL A 222 -11.39 -5.95 16.33
N VAL A 223 -11.21 -5.15 15.30
CA VAL A 223 -9.92 -4.99 14.61
C VAL A 223 -9.45 -3.55 14.72
N ALA A 224 -8.13 -3.36 14.93
CA ALA A 224 -7.56 -2.03 15.09
C ALA A 224 -6.10 -1.96 14.59
N SER A 225 -5.86 -1.09 13.61
CA SER A 225 -4.53 -0.72 13.11
C SER A 225 -4.31 0.78 13.30
N LEU A 226 -4.22 1.20 14.56
CA LEU A 226 -4.20 2.61 14.94
C LEU A 226 -2.84 3.28 14.75
N TYR A 227 -2.87 4.61 14.66
CA TYR A 227 -1.69 5.45 14.64
C TYR A 227 -0.90 5.36 15.95
N GLN A 228 0.41 5.20 15.83
CA GLN A 228 1.34 4.97 16.94
C GLN A 228 2.64 5.72 16.63
N MET A 229 2.90 6.79 17.37
CA MET A 229 4.09 7.63 17.18
C MET A 229 4.41 8.39 18.47
N PRO A 230 5.57 8.13 19.09
CA PRO A 230 6.14 9.02 20.09
C PRO A 230 6.37 10.42 19.53
N VAL A 231 5.88 11.46 20.21
CA VAL A 231 6.03 12.86 19.80
C VAL A 231 6.65 13.67 20.94
N ASP A 232 7.67 14.48 20.61
CA ASP A 232 8.30 15.37 21.59
C ASP A 232 7.29 16.46 22.03
N PRO A 233 6.98 16.58 23.32
CA PRO A 233 6.01 17.55 23.85
C PRO A 233 6.46 19.01 23.67
N PHE A 234 7.73 19.25 23.33
CA PHE A 234 8.29 20.58 23.12
C PHE A 234 8.36 20.99 21.64
N GLU A 235 8.04 20.10 20.70
CA GLU A 235 8.00 20.42 19.26
C GLU A 235 6.75 21.23 18.86
N GLN A 236 6.87 22.03 17.79
CA GLN A 236 5.78 22.87 17.29
C GLN A 236 4.68 22.02 16.62
N PHE A 237 3.43 22.30 17.03
CA PHE A 237 2.21 21.66 16.55
C PHE A 237 2.06 21.75 15.01
N THR A 238 1.90 20.61 14.34
CA THR A 238 1.64 20.56 12.88
C THR A 238 0.36 19.82 12.50
N GLY A 239 -0.48 19.36 13.44
CA GLY A 239 -1.70 18.59 13.10
C GLY A 239 -2.81 18.56 14.15
N HIS A 240 -3.89 17.84 13.81
CA HIS A 240 -5.10 17.66 14.64
C HIS A 240 -5.00 16.54 15.69
N ARG A 241 -3.80 15.97 15.92
CA ARG A 241 -3.62 14.81 16.80
C ARG A 241 -3.09 15.25 18.17
N PRO A 242 -3.55 14.62 19.27
CA PRO A 242 -3.03 14.92 20.61
C PRO A 242 -1.52 14.65 20.70
N LEU A 243 -0.82 15.45 21.51
CA LEU A 243 0.56 15.16 21.88
C LEU A 243 0.61 13.84 22.65
N ASP A 244 1.56 12.99 22.29
CA ASP A 244 1.72 11.68 22.88
C ASP A 244 3.20 11.36 23.02
N TYR A 245 3.76 11.67 24.19
CA TYR A 245 5.16 11.44 24.50
C TYR A 245 5.58 9.98 24.24
N TRP A 246 4.68 9.04 24.57
CA TRP A 246 4.95 7.60 24.51
C TRP A 246 4.45 6.96 23.21
N GLY A 247 3.64 7.66 22.43
CA GLY A 247 2.96 7.14 21.25
C GLY A 247 1.87 6.10 21.56
N ARG A 248 1.43 5.99 22.82
CA ARG A 248 0.56 4.92 23.33
C ARG A 248 -0.90 5.29 23.53
N ASN A 249 -1.24 6.57 23.60
CA ASN A 249 -2.54 7.05 24.12
C ASN A 249 -3.73 6.39 23.42
N LEU A 250 -3.67 6.17 22.09
CA LEU A 250 -4.76 5.54 21.34
C LEU A 250 -4.87 4.04 21.63
N VAL A 251 -3.74 3.34 21.70
CA VAL A 251 -3.70 1.90 22.00
C VAL A 251 -4.16 1.64 23.43
N ASP A 252 -3.66 2.42 24.39
CA ASP A 252 -4.03 2.30 25.80
C ASP A 252 -5.51 2.58 26.02
N HIS A 253 -6.04 3.61 25.34
CA HIS A 253 -7.46 3.94 25.41
C HIS A 253 -8.33 2.84 24.80
N LEU A 254 -7.95 2.30 23.63
CA LEU A 254 -8.66 1.17 23.04
C LEU A 254 -8.68 -0.04 23.99
N ILE A 255 -7.54 -0.41 24.58
CA ILE A 255 -7.45 -1.53 25.53
C ILE A 255 -8.40 -1.32 26.71
N GLY A 256 -8.48 -0.11 27.26
CA GLY A 256 -9.43 0.24 28.33
C GLY A 256 -10.90 0.13 27.91
N LEU A 257 -11.22 0.26 26.62
CA LEU A 257 -12.58 0.09 26.09
C LEU A 257 -12.94 -1.38 25.79
N LEU A 258 -11.98 -2.27 25.55
CA LEU A 258 -12.22 -3.66 25.17
C LEU A 258 -13.13 -4.43 26.14
N PRO A 259 -13.04 -4.28 27.48
CA PRO A 259 -13.95 -4.93 28.43
C PRO A 259 -15.41 -4.46 28.32
N ARG A 260 -15.71 -3.41 27.56
CA ARG A 260 -17.07 -2.97 27.22
C ARG A 260 -17.45 -3.28 25.77
N LEU A 261 -16.48 -3.31 24.86
CA LEU A 261 -16.69 -3.56 23.43
C LEU A 261 -16.86 -5.05 23.10
N LEU A 262 -16.19 -5.96 23.81
CA LEU A 262 -16.21 -7.38 23.45
C LEU A 262 -17.45 -8.10 23.99
N THR A 263 -17.98 -9.06 23.24
CA THR A 263 -18.82 -10.13 23.80
C THR A 263 -17.99 -11.00 24.76
N ASP A 264 -18.62 -11.97 25.45
CA ASP A 264 -17.92 -12.81 26.42
C ASP A 264 -16.87 -13.71 25.74
N ASP A 265 -17.19 -14.22 24.55
CA ASP A 265 -16.31 -15.02 23.69
C ASP A 265 -15.65 -14.17 22.57
N GLY A 266 -15.73 -12.84 22.71
CA GLY A 266 -15.23 -11.91 21.71
C GLY A 266 -13.71 -11.82 21.69
N VAL A 267 -13.16 -11.50 20.51
CA VAL A 267 -11.73 -11.33 20.27
C VAL A 267 -11.43 -9.95 19.70
N ALA A 268 -10.33 -9.34 20.12
CA ALA A 268 -9.78 -8.16 19.48
C ALA A 268 -8.43 -8.47 18.82
N LEU A 269 -8.22 -7.99 17.60
CA LEU A 269 -6.97 -8.07 16.84
C LEU A 269 -6.39 -6.67 16.75
N VAL A 270 -5.34 -6.41 17.53
CA VAL A 270 -4.74 -5.09 17.69
C VAL A 270 -3.30 -5.12 17.18
N MET A 271 -2.96 -4.21 16.27
CA MET A 271 -1.58 -4.03 15.81
C MET A 271 -0.82 -3.11 16.77
N GLN A 272 0.35 -3.54 17.25
CA GLN A 272 1.26 -2.74 18.08
C GLN A 272 2.67 -2.69 17.48
N LEU A 273 3.29 -1.52 17.44
CA LEU A 273 4.68 -1.34 17.02
C LEU A 273 5.65 -1.54 18.20
N SER A 274 6.86 -2.06 17.92
CA SER A 274 7.89 -2.32 18.93
C SER A 274 8.47 -1.04 19.56
N ILE A 275 8.29 0.11 18.91
CA ILE A 275 8.66 1.43 19.44
C ILE A 275 7.74 1.92 20.58
N LEU A 276 6.76 1.10 20.99
CA LEU A 276 5.94 1.26 22.19
C LEU A 276 6.27 0.14 23.19
N SER A 277 6.28 0.47 24.48
CA SER A 277 6.52 -0.48 25.57
C SER A 277 5.61 -1.72 25.49
N GLN A 278 6.16 -2.93 25.57
CA GLN A 278 5.33 -4.14 25.61
C GLN A 278 4.91 -4.46 27.04
N LEU A 279 5.78 -4.18 28.01
CA LEU A 279 5.51 -4.36 29.43
C LEU A 279 4.29 -3.54 29.88
N GLN A 280 4.22 -2.26 29.54
CA GLN A 280 3.06 -1.42 29.87
C GLN A 280 1.77 -1.92 29.21
N THR A 281 1.85 -2.47 27.99
CA THR A 281 0.68 -3.09 27.34
C THR A 281 0.23 -4.32 28.13
N ALA A 282 1.16 -5.18 28.54
CA ALA A 282 0.85 -6.38 29.32
C ALA A 282 0.23 -6.04 30.68
N GLU A 283 0.81 -5.07 31.41
CA GLU A 283 0.28 -4.59 32.69
C GLU A 283 -1.13 -4.01 32.55
N LEU A 284 -1.36 -3.22 31.48
CA LEU A 284 -2.67 -2.66 31.19
C LEU A 284 -3.71 -3.75 30.89
N LEU A 285 -3.37 -4.72 30.03
CA LEU A 285 -4.24 -5.85 29.73
C LEU A 285 -4.62 -6.64 30.99
N GLU A 286 -3.65 -6.92 31.86
CA GLU A 286 -3.91 -7.61 33.13
C GLU A 286 -4.85 -6.79 34.03
N ARG A 287 -4.60 -5.48 34.17
CA ARG A 287 -5.45 -4.58 34.96
C ARG A 287 -6.89 -4.55 34.47
N GLU A 288 -7.10 -4.58 33.16
CA GLU A 288 -8.43 -4.58 32.54
C GLU A 288 -9.08 -5.99 32.48
N GLY A 289 -8.44 -7.02 33.03
CA GLY A 289 -8.96 -8.39 33.07
C GLY A 289 -8.96 -9.08 31.69
N LEU A 290 -7.97 -8.75 30.87
CA LEU A 290 -7.79 -9.27 29.50
C LEU A 290 -6.59 -10.21 29.44
N ALA A 291 -6.66 -11.19 28.54
CA ALA A 291 -5.55 -12.05 28.16
C ALA A 291 -5.12 -11.70 26.74
N ALA A 292 -3.82 -11.81 26.44
CA ALA A 292 -3.33 -11.56 25.11
C ALA A 292 -2.22 -12.52 24.69
N ARG A 293 -2.10 -12.72 23.38
CA ARG A 293 -0.98 -13.43 22.75
C ARG A 293 -0.60 -12.74 21.45
N VAL A 294 0.70 -12.74 21.14
CA VAL A 294 1.18 -12.36 19.80
C VAL A 294 0.91 -13.52 18.86
N ILE A 295 0.20 -13.27 17.77
CA ILE A 295 -0.21 -14.30 16.81
C ILE A 295 0.51 -14.21 15.47
N ASP A 296 1.04 -13.03 15.13
CA ASP A 296 1.90 -12.82 13.96
C ASP A 296 2.79 -11.58 14.20
N PHE A 297 3.83 -11.41 13.40
CA PHE A 297 4.66 -10.21 13.40
C PHE A 297 5.22 -9.90 12.00
N GLY A 298 5.59 -8.65 11.76
CA GLY A 298 6.24 -8.22 10.52
C GLY A 298 7.25 -7.10 10.76
N PHE A 299 8.24 -6.99 9.88
CA PHE A 299 9.19 -5.87 9.90
C PHE A 299 8.61 -4.66 9.17
N PHE A 300 8.62 -3.52 9.83
CA PHE A 300 8.17 -2.25 9.29
C PHE A 300 9.36 -1.29 9.25
N PRO A 301 9.89 -0.98 8.06
CA PRO A 301 10.97 0.00 7.91
C PRO A 301 10.57 1.40 8.41
N PHE A 302 11.53 2.13 8.96
CA PHE A 302 11.35 3.53 9.27
C PHE A 302 11.07 4.29 7.98
N THR A 303 9.88 4.90 7.91
CA THR A 303 9.52 5.84 6.85
C THR A 303 10.04 7.22 7.20
N SER A 304 9.97 8.18 6.28
CA SER A 304 10.37 9.56 6.51
C SER A 304 9.76 10.18 7.77
N VAL A 305 8.54 9.79 8.14
CA VAL A 305 7.86 10.28 9.36
C VAL A 305 8.51 9.73 10.63
N PHE A 306 8.89 8.45 10.65
CA PHE A 306 9.59 7.87 11.80
C PHE A 306 11.01 8.41 11.92
N GLU A 307 11.70 8.60 10.79
CA GLU A 307 13.03 9.21 10.75
C GLU A 307 13.02 10.65 11.30
N GLN A 308 11.99 11.42 10.99
CA GLN A 308 11.82 12.78 11.53
C GLN A 308 11.63 12.79 13.05
N ASN A 309 11.02 11.73 13.62
CA ASN A 309 10.76 11.61 15.06
C ASN A 309 11.79 10.74 15.78
N ARG A 310 12.90 10.38 15.12
CA ARG A 310 13.91 9.44 15.62
C ARG A 310 14.42 9.79 17.01
N SER A 311 14.76 11.06 17.27
CA SER A 311 15.27 11.49 18.57
C SER A 311 14.29 11.22 19.71
N GLN A 312 12.98 11.36 19.46
CA GLN A 312 11.96 11.05 20.45
C GLN A 312 11.73 9.54 20.58
N ILE A 313 11.79 8.79 19.47
CA ILE A 313 11.72 7.33 19.50
C ILE A 313 12.87 6.77 20.34
N ASP A 314 14.11 7.16 20.06
CA ASP A 314 15.30 6.79 20.83
C ASP A 314 15.11 7.10 22.32
N ARG A 315 14.50 8.26 22.64
CA ARG A 315 14.24 8.64 24.01
C ARG A 315 13.21 7.73 24.70
N VAL A 316 12.17 7.29 24.00
CA VAL A 316 11.21 6.32 24.54
C VAL A 316 11.86 4.95 24.74
N GLU A 317 12.73 4.53 23.83
CA GLU A 317 13.49 3.28 23.95
C GLU A 317 14.47 3.29 25.13
N GLU A 318 15.14 4.42 25.40
CA GLU A 318 15.99 4.59 26.59
C GLU A 318 15.23 4.46 27.91
N LEU A 319 13.94 4.82 27.92
CA LEU A 319 13.12 4.94 29.13
C LEU A 319 12.16 3.77 29.33
N SER A 320 12.10 2.83 28.40
CA SER A 320 11.16 1.71 28.44
C SER A 320 11.76 0.44 27.82
N ASP A 321 10.92 -0.58 27.61
CA ASP A 321 11.27 -1.78 26.85
C ASP A 321 10.95 -1.65 25.35
N ALA A 322 10.53 -0.47 24.89
CA ALA A 322 10.42 -0.17 23.47
C ALA A 322 11.78 -0.35 22.77
N TYR A 323 11.74 -0.74 21.49
CA TYR A 323 12.95 -0.93 20.69
C TYR A 323 12.68 -0.89 19.19
N HIS A 324 13.74 -0.62 18.43
CA HIS A 324 13.87 -0.92 17.02
C HIS A 324 15.07 -1.82 16.75
N LEU A 325 15.19 -2.29 15.52
CA LEU A 325 16.31 -3.10 15.04
C LEU A 325 17.00 -2.39 13.88
N THR A 326 18.32 -2.46 13.83
CA THR A 326 19.10 -2.01 12.67
C THR A 326 19.43 -3.20 11.77
N LEU A 327 18.90 -3.19 10.53
CA LEU A 327 19.16 -4.18 9.50
C LEU A 327 19.97 -3.56 8.36
N GLY A 328 21.29 -3.75 8.40
CA GLY A 328 22.20 -3.11 7.44
C GLY A 328 22.30 -1.60 7.70
N ASP A 329 21.84 -0.79 6.76
CA ASP A 329 21.77 0.67 6.84
C ASP A 329 20.35 1.19 7.11
N GLN A 330 19.39 0.30 7.41
CA GLN A 330 18.00 0.65 7.64
C GLN A 330 17.54 0.27 9.04
N ASP A 331 16.86 1.19 9.72
CA ASP A 331 16.15 0.86 10.95
C ASP A 331 14.74 0.37 10.64
N VAL A 332 14.36 -0.68 11.37
CA VAL A 332 13.07 -1.34 11.26
C VAL A 332 12.47 -1.52 12.64
N MET A 333 11.17 -1.22 12.76
CA MET A 333 10.38 -1.62 13.92
C MET A 333 9.72 -2.96 13.64
N VAL A 334 9.32 -3.65 14.70
CA VAL A 334 8.48 -4.86 14.58
C VAL A 334 7.03 -4.45 14.78
N ALA A 335 6.17 -4.74 13.81
CA ALA A 335 4.72 -4.67 13.97
C ALA A 335 4.24 -6.03 14.49
N TYR A 336 3.63 -6.04 15.66
CA TYR A 336 3.03 -7.20 16.30
C TYR A 336 1.54 -7.22 16.06
N LEU A 337 0.99 -8.38 15.70
CA LEU A 337 -0.44 -8.63 15.76
C LEU A 337 -0.76 -9.32 17.09
N ILE A 338 -1.50 -8.62 17.95
CA ILE A 338 -1.90 -9.08 19.27
C ILE A 338 -3.36 -9.51 19.22
N GLU A 339 -3.62 -10.77 19.58
CA GLU A 339 -4.97 -11.25 19.87
C GLU A 339 -5.26 -11.00 21.34
N VAL A 340 -6.37 -10.31 21.63
CA VAL A 340 -6.82 -9.98 22.98
C VAL A 340 -8.20 -10.61 23.22
N THR A 341 -8.37 -11.27 24.36
CA THR A 341 -9.63 -11.90 24.80
C THR A 341 -9.92 -11.55 26.26
N ARG A 342 -11.17 -11.73 26.71
CA ARG A 342 -11.49 -11.61 28.14
C ARG A 342 -10.88 -12.77 28.91
N GLN A 343 -10.33 -12.50 30.09
CA GLN A 343 -9.99 -13.59 31.00
C GLN A 343 -11.28 -14.25 31.50
N SER A 344 -11.41 -15.55 31.30
CA SER A 344 -12.46 -16.34 31.95
C SER A 344 -12.34 -16.14 33.46
N ARG A 345 -13.38 -15.57 34.10
CA ARG A 345 -13.43 -15.41 35.56
C ARG A 345 -13.12 -16.77 36.18
N ARG A 346 -12.00 -16.89 36.92
CA ARG A 346 -11.76 -18.07 37.74
C ARG A 346 -12.99 -18.24 38.65
N PRO A 347 -13.64 -19.42 38.69
CA PRO A 347 -14.67 -19.64 39.68
C PRO A 347 -14.03 -19.45 41.06
N SER A 348 -14.65 -18.57 41.86
CA SER A 348 -14.25 -18.24 43.22
C SER A 348 -14.30 -19.43 44.16
#